data_AF-A0A6A3EBX1-F1
#
_entry.id   AF-A0A6A3EBX1-F1
#
_cell.length_a   1.000
_cell.length_b   1.000
_cell.length_c   1.000
_cell.angle_alpha   90.00
_cell.angle_beta   90.00
_cell.angle_gamma   90.00
#
_symmetry.space_group_name_H-M   'P 1'
#
loop_
_entity.id
_entity.type
_entity.pdbx_description
1 polymer ?
#
loop_
_entity_poly.entity_id
_entity_poly.type
_entity_poly.pdbx_seq_one_letter_code
_entity_poly.pdbx_strand_id
1 'polypeptide(L)' 'MDVASLSEGEVLRDFDYSVRVNLANSSLCGDRQRSVALKLRLAKSDGSERQVMLELDNEQLARLLQDFGRIHKELQKHS' A
#
# COMPACT_ATOMS: atom_id res chain seq x y z
N MET A 1 22.33 -8.81 -16.91
CA MET A 1 21.19 -8.30 -16.12
C MET A 1 21.30 -6.80 -16.16
N ASP A 2 20.58 -6.16 -17.08
CA ASP A 2 20.68 -4.72 -17.30
C ASP A 2 19.85 -3.96 -16.27
N VAL A 3 20.53 -3.06 -15.57
CA VAL A 3 19.98 -2.10 -14.61
C VAL A 3 19.29 -0.92 -15.34
N ALA A 4 19.17 -0.99 -16.67
CA ALA A 4 18.66 0.06 -17.55
C ALA A 4 17.12 0.08 -17.70
N SER A 5 16.37 -0.81 -17.05
CA SER A 5 14.89 -0.82 -17.10
C SER A 5 14.22 -0.02 -15.98
N LEU A 6 14.97 0.78 -15.22
CA LEU A 6 14.48 1.54 -14.07
C LEU A 6 13.82 2.90 -14.41
N SER A 7 13.53 3.20 -15.68
CA SER A 7 13.04 4.53 -16.09
C SER A 7 11.83 4.50 -17.02
N GLU A 8 10.76 3.84 -16.60
CA GLU A 8 9.41 4.31 -16.90
C GLU A 8 8.66 4.34 -15.57
N GLY A 9 8.83 5.43 -14.82
CA GLY A 9 8.26 5.58 -13.49
C GLY A 9 6.73 5.47 -13.54
N GLU A 10 6.19 4.48 -12.85
CA GLU A 10 4.74 4.38 -12.66
C GLU A 10 4.26 5.54 -11.77
N VAL A 11 3.17 6.21 -12.17
CA VAL A 11 2.57 7.30 -11.40
C VAL A 11 1.32 6.79 -10.70
N LEU A 12 1.21 7.01 -9.39
CA LEU A 12 -0.01 6.74 -8.64
C LEU A 12 -1.12 7.68 -9.13
N ARG A 13 -2.15 7.11 -9.76
CA ARG A 13 -3.33 7.85 -10.24
C ARG A 13 -4.44 7.89 -9.22
N ASP A 14 -4.63 6.79 -8.52
CA ASP A 14 -5.74 6.63 -7.60
C ASP A 14 -5.39 5.70 -6.44
N PHE A 15 -6.01 5.98 -5.31
CA PHE A 15 -5.82 5.29 -4.04
C PHE A 15 -7.18 5.08 -3.37
N ASP A 16 -7.54 3.80 -3.20
CA ASP A 16 -8.71 3.37 -2.44
C ASP A 16 -8.28 2.48 -1.28
N TYR A 17 -9.07 2.45 -0.20
CA TYR A 17 -8.87 1.53 0.90
C TYR A 17 -10.19 0.95 1.41
N SER A 18 -10.12 -0.26 1.98
CA SER A 18 -11.25 -0.90 2.66
C SER A 18 -10.77 -1.58 3.94
N VAL A 19 -11.52 -1.43 5.03
CA VAL A 19 -11.24 -2.11 6.30
C VAL A 19 -11.99 -3.44 6.31
N ARG A 20 -11.29 -4.53 6.62
CA ARG A 20 -11.82 -5.89 6.66
C ARG A 20 -11.68 -6.44 8.08
N VAL A 21 -12.69 -7.19 8.50
CA VAL A 21 -12.68 -7.93 9.76
C VAL A 21 -12.93 -9.38 9.43
N ASN A 22 -11.91 -10.21 9.54
CA ASN A 22 -12.05 -11.65 9.37
C ASN A 22 -12.60 -12.23 10.68
N LEU A 23 -13.88 -12.57 10.67
CA LEU A 23 -14.51 -13.32 11.75
C LEU A 23 -14.10 -14.79 11.57
N ALA A 24 -13.10 -15.23 12.32
CA ALA A 24 -12.76 -16.66 12.36
C ALA A 24 -14.00 -17.44 12.80
N ASN A 25 -14.38 -18.44 12.00
CA ASN A 25 -15.68 -19.13 12.08
C ASN A 25 -15.79 -20.15 13.23
N SER A 26 -14.97 -20.06 14.28
CA SER A 26 -15.08 -20.95 15.43
C SER A 26 -14.75 -20.20 16.71
N SER A 27 -15.55 -20.46 17.74
CA SER A 27 -15.42 -19.95 19.11
C SER A 27 -14.14 -20.38 19.83
N LEU A 28 -13.21 -21.04 19.14
CA LEU A 28 -11.93 -21.52 19.62
C LEU A 28 -10.73 -20.75 19.04
N CYS A 29 -10.95 -19.94 17.99
CA CYS A 29 -9.91 -19.07 17.43
C CYS A 29 -10.04 -17.67 18.04
N GLY A 30 -9.35 -17.46 19.16
CA GLY A 30 -9.07 -16.13 19.67
C GLY A 30 -8.19 -15.36 18.69
N ASP A 31 -8.80 -14.66 17.75
CA ASP A 31 -8.58 -13.24 17.50
C ASP A 31 -9.33 -12.81 16.24
N ARG A 32 -10.09 -11.72 16.34
CA ARG A 32 -10.67 -11.06 15.17
C ARG A 32 -9.53 -10.37 14.44
N GLN A 33 -9.01 -11.01 13.38
CA GLN A 33 -7.95 -10.41 12.59
C GLN A 33 -8.55 -9.28 11.73
N ARG A 34 -8.17 -8.04 12.07
CA ARG A 34 -8.50 -6.85 11.30
C ARG A 34 -7.39 -6.63 10.28
N SER A 35 -7.77 -6.34 9.05
CA SER A 35 -6.85 -5.97 7.98
C SER A 35 -7.38 -4.76 7.22
N VAL A 36 -6.48 -4.07 6.52
CA VAL A 36 -6.83 -3.01 5.58
C VAL A 36 -6.35 -3.42 4.20
N ALA A 37 -7.27 -3.50 3.26
CA ALA A 37 -6.94 -3.72 1.86
C ALA A 37 -6.79 -2.37 1.16
N LEU A 38 -5.58 -2.11 0.66
CA LEU A 38 -5.23 -0.95 -0.15
C LEU A 38 -5.30 -1.34 -1.63
N LYS A 39 -5.91 -0.47 -2.43
CA LYS A 39 -6.01 -0.62 -3.89
C LYS A 39 -5.38 0.60 -4.54
N LEU A 40 -4.31 0.37 -5.28
CA LEU A 40 -3.53 1.38 -5.97
C LEU A 40 -3.75 1.23 -7.47
N ARG A 41 -4.08 2.32 -8.17
CA ARG A 41 -4.05 2.36 -9.64
C ARG A 41 -2.81 3.13 -10.07
N LEU A 42 -1.94 2.45 -10.80
CA LEU A 42 -0.68 2.96 -11.29
C LEU A 42 -0.77 3.12 -12.81
N ALA A 43 -0.50 4.32 -13.31
CA ALA A 43 -0.37 4.56 -14.74
C ALA A 43 1.10 4.38 -15.16
N LYS A 44 1.31 3.60 -16.21
CA LYS A 44 2.59 3.45 -16.89
C LYS A 44 2.78 4.54 -17.94
N SER A 45 4.01 4.68 -18.41
CA SER A 45 4.35 5.69 -19.41
C SER A 45 3.74 5.40 -20.78
N ASP A 46 3.49 4.12 -21.10
CA ASP A 46 2.82 3.64 -22.32
C ASP A 46 1.29 3.89 -22.33
N GLY A 47 0.76 4.55 -21.30
CA GLY A 47 -0.66 4.84 -21.14
C GLY A 47 -1.49 3.67 -20.61
N SER A 48 -0.89 2.50 -20.39
CA SER A 48 -1.57 1.39 -19.73
C SER A 48 -1.66 1.60 -18.20
N GLU A 49 -2.66 0.98 -17.60
CA GLU A 49 -2.85 1.01 -16.15
C GLU A 49 -2.63 -0.37 -15.52
N ARG A 50 -2.04 -0.38 -14.33
CA ARG A 50 -1.90 -1.56 -13.48
C ARG A 50 -2.57 -1.29 -12.13
N GLN A 51 -3.30 -2.29 -11.65
CA GLN A 51 -3.82 -2.29 -10.29
C GLN A 51 -2.91 -3.10 -9.37
N VAL A 52 -2.58 -2.56 -8.20
CA VAL A 52 -1.89 -3.27 -7.12
C VAL A 52 -2.81 -3.34 -5.92
N MET A 53 -2.97 -4.53 -5.35
CA MET A 53 -3.70 -4.74 -4.11
C MET A 53 -2.75 -5.23 -3.02
N LEU A 54 -2.83 -4.60 -1.85
CA LEU A 54 -2.08 -4.97 -0.65
C LEU A 54 -3.09 -5.20 0.46
N GLU A 55 -2.92 -6.26 1.24
CA GLU A 55 -3.67 -6.45 2.47
C GLU A 55 -2.71 -6.38 3.64
N LEU A 56 -2.97 -5.47 4.57
CA LEU A 56 -2.09 -5.16 5.68
C LEU A 56 -2.78 -5.47 7.00
N ASP A 57 -2.10 -6.14 7.91
CA ASP A 57 -2.51 -6.17 9.31
C ASP A 57 -2.23 -4.83 10.02
N ASN A 58 -2.60 -4.74 11.29
CA ASN A 58 -2.43 -3.53 12.08
C ASN A 58 -0.97 -3.09 12.21
N GLU A 59 -0.04 -4.02 12.37
CA GLU A 59 1.37 -3.68 12.56
C GLU A 59 2.00 -3.20 11.26
N GLN A 60 1.68 -3.88 10.15
CA GLN A 60 2.15 -3.51 8.81
C GLN A 60 1.62 -2.13 8.42
N LEU A 61 0.34 -1.84 8.69
CA LEU A 61 -0.24 -0.52 8.45
C LEU A 61 0.42 0.56 9.31
N ALA A 62 0.66 0.28 10.60
CA ALA A 62 1.31 1.23 11.49
C ALA A 62 2.73 1.57 11.01
N ARG A 63 3.52 0.57 10.61
CA ARG A 63 4.86 0.77 10.03
C ARG A 63 4.81 1.60 8.74
N LEU A 64 3.89 1.27 7.83
CA LEU A 64 3.71 2.00 6.58
C LEU A 64 3.40 3.50 6.82
N LEU A 65 2.50 3.80 7.75
CA LEU A 65 2.14 5.18 8.10
C LEU A 65 3.31 5.95 8.73
N GLN A 66 4.12 5.29 9.56
CA GLN A 66 5.33 5.88 10.12
C GLN A 66 6.34 6.25 9.03
N ASP A 67 6.56 5.33 8.07
CA ASP A 67 7.47 5.57 6.95
C ASP A 67 7.00 6.72 6.06
N PHE A 68 5.69 6.79 5.74
CA PHE A 68 5.13 7.94 5.02
C PHE A 68 5.32 9.26 5.77
N GLY A 69 5.11 9.25 7.10
CA GLY A 69 5.36 10.42 7.94
C GLY A 69 6.81 10.88 7.90
N ARG A 70 7.77 9.94 7.86
CA ARG A 70 9.20 10.25 7.71
C ARG A 70 9.50 10.84 6.33
N ILE A 71 9.02 10.20 5.26
CA ILE A 71 9.22 10.68 3.88
C ILE A 71 8.67 12.09 3.71
N HIS A 72 7.47 12.36 4.22
CA HIS A 72 6.86 13.68 4.14
C HIS A 72 7.72 14.76 4.83
N LYS A 73 8.25 14.47 6.03
CA LYS A 73 9.16 15.38 6.74
C LYS A 73 10.44 15.65 5.96
N GLU A 74 11.04 14.63 5.33
CA GLU A 74 12.25 14.83 4.52
C GLU A 74 11.96 15.67 3.27
N LEU A 75 10.83 15.44 2.59
CA LEU A 75 10.43 16.25 1.44
C LEU A 75 10.20 17.73 1.79
N GLN A 76 9.67 18.00 2.98
CA GLN A 76 9.47 19.38 3.46
C GLN A 76 10.77 20.13 3.75
N LYS A 77 11.86 19.44 4.11
CA LYS A 77 13.17 20.10 4.36
C LYS A 77 13.85 20.59 3.09
N HIS A 78 13.49 20.00 1.95
CA HIS A 78 14.08 20.29 0.64
C HIS A 78 13.17 21.13 -0.26
N SER A 79 12.04 21.63 0.26
CA SER A 79 11.13 22.57 -0.40
C SER A 79 11.37 23.98 0.13
#